data_AF-A0A7S2PLQ3-F1
#
_entry.id   AF-A0A7S2PLQ3-F1
#
_cell.length_a   1.000
_cell.length_b   1.000
_cell.length_c   1.000
_cell.angle_alpha   90.00
_cell.angle_beta   90.00
_cell.angle_gamma   90.00
#
_symmetry.space_group_name_H-M   'P 1'
#
loop_
_entity.id
_entity.type
_entity.pdbx_description
1 polymer ?
#
loop_
_entity_poly.entity_id
_entity_poly.type
_entity_poly.pdbx_seq_one_letter_code
_entity_poly.pdbx_strand_id
1 'polypeptide(L)'
;FIEKHNSNEQAPLKTGFTPRDDDCQENGMISILLANKKRHDVPMKPMYQYCDTVRRMTVHRSRFGVANYNNNNIGNDDSDDATNKEGDCNSSENDDHKGDDNAPRLELSLEDFDVEATLQFISAVHSIHEHQLQKQQSAADNTEAQKSSTQLDQDEQQTIKTSSSSSCAQHIIHLIDTQTISSNSIIEVLKLSHFLQCTIILDTLVSIVESSIDLENCLSICSLADALNLTSLFESS
;
A
#
# COMPACT_ATOMS: atom_id res chain seq x y z
N PHE A 1 -60.04 10.19 2.77
CA PHE A 1 -60.06 9.50 4.08
C PHE A 1 -60.04 8.00 3.86
N ILE A 2 -58.86 7.40 3.96
CA ILE A 2 -58.49 6.21 4.77
C ILE A 2 -57.10 5.81 4.27
N GLU A 3 -56.09 6.24 5.03
CA GLU A 3 -54.76 5.62 5.09
C GLU A 3 -54.89 4.19 5.59
N LYS A 4 -54.05 3.27 5.09
CA LYS A 4 -53.54 2.15 5.89
C LYS A 4 -52.28 1.55 5.29
N HIS A 5 -51.24 1.65 6.11
CA HIS A 5 -49.91 1.04 6.07
C HIS A 5 -49.80 -0.36 5.46
N ASN A 6 -48.70 -0.60 4.74
CA ASN A 6 -47.78 -1.67 5.12
C ASN A 6 -46.38 -1.44 4.52
N SER A 7 -45.55 -0.75 5.30
CA SER A 7 -44.10 -0.71 5.11
C SER A 7 -43.52 -1.97 5.74
N ASN A 8 -43.05 -2.90 4.92
CA ASN A 8 -42.26 -4.05 5.39
C ASN A 8 -40.88 -3.97 4.72
N GLU A 9 -40.14 -2.91 5.02
CA GLU A 9 -38.71 -2.86 4.75
C GLU A 9 -38.00 -3.52 5.93
N GLN A 10 -37.61 -4.77 5.72
CA GLN A 10 -36.67 -5.47 6.59
C GLN A 10 -35.40 -4.61 6.73
N ALA A 11 -35.10 -4.21 7.96
CA ALA A 11 -33.85 -3.57 8.29
C ALA A 11 -32.68 -4.46 7.82
N PRO A 12 -31.65 -3.91 7.15
CA PRO A 12 -30.47 -4.68 6.84
C PRO A 12 -29.85 -5.15 8.15
N LEU A 13 -29.64 -6.47 8.27
CA LEU A 13 -28.90 -7.10 9.36
C LEU A 13 -27.55 -6.38 9.48
N LYS A 14 -27.41 -5.54 10.51
CA LYS A 14 -26.13 -4.97 10.93
C LYS A 14 -25.23 -6.13 11.34
N THR A 15 -24.40 -6.61 10.42
CA THR A 15 -23.22 -7.39 10.78
C THR A 15 -22.30 -6.48 11.58
N GLY A 16 -22.37 -6.59 12.92
CA GLY A 16 -21.61 -5.79 13.88
C GLY A 16 -20.12 -6.11 13.91
N PHE A 17 -19.47 -6.08 12.75
CA PHE A 17 -18.03 -6.23 12.61
C PHE A 17 -17.47 -4.93 12.04
N THR A 18 -17.26 -3.95 12.90
CA THR A 18 -16.28 -2.88 12.62
C THR A 18 -14.90 -3.53 12.68
N PRO A 19 -14.10 -3.48 11.60
CA PRO A 19 -12.70 -3.85 11.68
C PRO A 19 -12.04 -3.09 12.83
N ARG A 20 -11.32 -3.78 13.72
CA ARG A 20 -10.44 -3.11 14.68
C ARG A 20 -9.30 -2.50 13.86
N ASP A 21 -9.29 -1.18 13.74
CA ASP A 21 -8.34 -0.46 12.90
C ASP A 21 -6.99 -0.20 13.60
N ASP A 22 -6.85 -0.45 14.90
CA ASP A 22 -5.95 0.40 15.68
C ASP A 22 -4.48 -0.03 15.85
N ASP A 23 -4.11 -1.32 15.89
CA ASP A 23 -2.72 -1.65 16.28
C ASP A 23 -1.81 -2.18 15.17
N CYS A 24 -2.36 -2.59 14.02
CA CYS A 24 -1.53 -3.16 12.95
C CYS A 24 -0.83 -2.10 12.09
N GLN A 25 -1.36 -0.87 12.04
CA GLN A 25 -1.00 0.10 11.01
C GLN A 25 0.25 0.91 11.34
N GLU A 26 0.56 1.12 12.63
CA GLU A 26 1.61 2.06 13.03
C GLU A 26 3.01 1.44 13.02
N ASN A 27 3.14 0.18 13.46
CA ASN A 27 4.43 -0.53 13.58
C ASN A 27 4.54 -1.80 12.72
N GLY A 28 3.56 -2.06 11.85
CA GLY A 28 3.60 -3.24 10.98
C GLY A 28 4.69 -3.15 9.91
N MET A 29 5.20 -4.31 9.50
CA MET A 29 6.21 -4.44 8.44
C MET A 29 5.66 -5.27 7.29
N ILE A 30 6.06 -4.96 6.06
CA ILE A 30 5.77 -5.76 4.88
C ILE A 30 7.08 -6.41 4.43
N SER A 31 7.09 -7.74 4.33
CA SER A 31 8.16 -8.49 3.69
C SER A 31 7.85 -8.68 2.21
N ILE A 32 8.61 -8.00 1.37
CA ILE A 32 8.47 -8.05 -0.08
C ILE A 32 9.44 -9.09 -0.63
N LEU A 33 8.92 -10.16 -1.24
CA LEU A 33 9.71 -11.16 -1.94
C LEU A 33 9.96 -10.69 -3.38
N LEU A 34 11.23 -10.44 -3.70
CA LEU A 34 11.68 -9.92 -4.99
C LEU A 34 12.01 -11.06 -5.97
N ALA A 35 12.10 -10.75 -7.26
CA ALA A 35 12.42 -11.74 -8.31
C ALA A 35 13.75 -12.49 -8.08
N ASN A 36 14.73 -11.83 -7.43
CA ASN A 36 16.00 -12.44 -7.05
C ASN A 36 15.91 -13.35 -5.80
N LYS A 37 14.70 -13.67 -5.34
CA LYS A 37 14.39 -14.48 -4.15
C LYS A 37 14.87 -13.87 -2.83
N LYS A 38 15.30 -12.61 -2.82
CA LYS A 38 15.60 -11.88 -1.59
C LYS A 38 14.33 -11.25 -1.04
N ARG A 39 14.26 -11.21 0.28
CA ARG A 39 13.22 -10.47 1.00
C ARG A 39 13.70 -9.06 1.28
N HIS A 40 12.81 -8.10 1.14
CA HIS A 40 13.04 -6.70 1.49
C HIS A 40 11.93 -6.24 2.43
N ASP A 41 12.29 -5.93 3.66
CA ASP A 41 11.33 -5.53 4.69
C ASP A 41 11.17 -4.01 4.69
N VAL A 42 9.92 -3.56 4.59
CA VAL A 42 9.56 -2.13 4.54
C VAL A 42 8.48 -1.79 5.55
N PRO A 43 8.45 -0.56 6.08
CA PRO A 43 7.34 -0.08 6.90
C PRO A 43 5.99 -0.22 6.17
N MET A 44 4.99 -0.73 6.88
CA MET A 44 3.67 -0.97 6.29
C MET A 44 2.90 0.33 6.02
N LYS A 45 3.10 1.36 6.84
CA LYS A 45 2.30 2.60 6.81
C LYS A 45 2.28 3.31 5.44
N PRO A 46 3.42 3.58 4.77
CA PRO A 46 3.41 4.21 3.44
C PRO A 46 2.68 3.36 2.40
N MET A 47 2.98 2.06 2.37
CA MET A 47 2.39 1.13 1.41
C MET A 47 0.87 0.97 1.65
N TYR A 48 0.43 0.88 2.90
CA TYR A 48 -0.99 0.79 3.27
C TYR A 48 -1.77 2.06 2.89
N GLN A 49 -1.16 3.23 3.03
CA GLN A 49 -1.78 4.49 2.69
C GLN A 49 -1.98 4.63 1.18
N TYR A 50 -0.98 4.27 0.38
CA TYR A 50 -0.97 4.58 -1.06
C TYR A 50 -1.29 3.40 -1.98
N CYS A 51 -1.21 2.16 -1.52
CA CYS A 51 -1.47 0.97 -2.34
C CYS A 51 -2.75 0.25 -1.87
N ASP A 52 -3.82 0.33 -2.68
CA ASP A 52 -5.10 -0.28 -2.32
C ASP A 52 -5.02 -1.80 -2.23
N THR A 53 -4.15 -2.45 -3.01
CA THR A 53 -3.90 -3.89 -2.92
C THR A 53 -3.37 -4.27 -1.53
N VAL A 54 -2.37 -3.54 -1.02
CA VAL A 54 -1.82 -3.75 0.33
C VAL A 54 -2.88 -3.50 1.40
N ARG A 55 -3.65 -2.41 1.26
CA ARG A 55 -4.74 -2.09 2.20
C ARG A 55 -5.76 -3.23 2.29
N ARG A 56 -6.18 -3.78 1.14
CA ARG A 56 -7.12 -4.91 1.07
C ARG A 56 -6.52 -6.17 1.70
N MET A 57 -5.25 -6.48 1.44
CA MET A 57 -4.57 -7.62 2.07
C MET A 57 -4.56 -7.51 3.60
N THR A 58 -4.25 -6.34 4.15
CA THR A 58 -4.24 -6.09 5.59
C THR A 58 -5.64 -6.24 6.21
N VAL A 59 -6.67 -5.67 5.59
CA VAL A 59 -8.07 -5.78 6.08
C VAL A 59 -8.56 -7.23 6.03
N HIS A 60 -8.23 -7.97 4.97
CA HIS A 60 -8.58 -9.39 4.87
C HIS A 60 -7.95 -10.21 5.99
N ARG A 61 -6.68 -9.96 6.33
CA ARG A 61 -6.02 -10.65 7.45
C ARG A 61 -6.72 -10.37 8.78
N SER A 62 -7.07 -9.11 9.06
CA SER A 62 -7.79 -8.74 10.29
C SER A 62 -9.18 -9.38 10.38
N ARG A 63 -9.87 -9.57 9.25
CA ARG A 63 -11.23 -10.15 9.20
C ARG A 63 -11.25 -11.66 9.34
N PHE A 64 -10.28 -12.34 8.74
CA PHE A 64 -10.24 -13.81 8.74
C PHE A 64 -9.38 -14.40 9.85
N GLY A 65 -8.80 -13.55 10.70
CA GLY A 65 -8.12 -13.99 11.91
C GLY A 65 -7.14 -15.10 11.60
N VAL A 66 -6.19 -14.85 10.69
CA VAL A 66 -5.00 -15.70 10.62
C VAL A 66 -4.28 -15.51 11.93
N ALA A 67 -4.67 -16.32 12.93
CA ALA A 67 -4.01 -16.41 14.20
C ALA A 67 -2.54 -16.67 13.88
N ASN A 68 -1.67 -15.78 14.34
CA ASN A 68 -0.26 -16.13 14.46
C ASN A 68 -0.23 -17.42 15.30
N TYR A 69 -0.02 -18.57 14.65
CA TYR A 69 0.17 -19.85 15.31
C TYR A 69 1.57 -19.85 15.96
N ASN A 70 1.80 -19.00 16.95
CA ASN A 70 2.82 -19.23 17.95
C ASN A 70 2.15 -19.91 19.14
N ASN A 71 1.85 -21.20 18.94
CA ASN A 71 1.26 -22.08 19.93
C ASN A 71 2.35 -22.50 20.93
N ASN A 72 2.80 -21.57 21.78
CA ASN A 72 3.58 -21.89 22.99
C ASN A 72 2.66 -21.99 24.21
N ASN A 73 1.47 -22.58 24.03
CA ASN A 73 0.71 -23.07 25.16
C ASN A 73 1.26 -24.46 25.50
N ILE A 74 2.39 -24.47 26.22
CA ILE A 74 2.83 -25.63 26.99
C ILE A 74 1.75 -25.84 28.05
N GLY A 75 0.75 -26.64 27.69
CA GLY A 75 -0.03 -27.37 28.65
C GLY A 75 0.92 -28.35 29.30
N ASN A 76 1.36 -28.01 30.51
CA ASN A 76 1.82 -29.02 31.46
C ASN A 76 0.65 -29.98 31.68
N ASP A 77 0.69 -31.13 31.03
CA ASP A 77 -0.10 -32.28 31.43
C ASP A 77 0.81 -33.51 31.42
N ASP A 78 0.92 -34.10 32.60
CA ASP A 78 1.81 -35.20 32.94
C ASP A 78 1.52 -36.42 32.07
N SER A 79 2.56 -36.98 31.44
CA SER A 79 2.58 -38.39 31.05
C SER A 79 4.02 -38.85 30.89
N ASP A 80 4.49 -39.58 31.90
CA ASP A 80 5.65 -40.46 31.87
C ASP A 80 5.52 -41.43 30.68
N ASP A 81 6.45 -41.41 29.73
CA ASP A 81 6.96 -42.65 29.16
C ASP A 81 8.33 -42.43 28.51
N ALA A 82 9.28 -43.25 28.92
CA ALA A 82 10.63 -43.29 28.38
C ALA A 82 10.66 -44.25 27.19
N THR A 83 11.18 -43.84 26.04
CA THR A 83 11.97 -44.75 25.18
C THR A 83 12.73 -44.02 24.07
N ASN A 84 14.01 -44.38 23.99
CA ASN A 84 15.03 -44.10 22.98
C ASN A 84 14.53 -43.92 21.53
N LYS A 85 15.09 -42.92 20.84
CA LYS A 85 15.66 -43.15 19.50
C LYS A 85 16.65 -42.05 19.09
N GLU A 86 17.88 -42.51 18.87
CA GLU A 86 18.92 -41.83 18.11
C GLU A 86 18.41 -41.51 16.69
N GLY A 87 18.70 -40.30 16.21
CA GLY A 87 18.38 -39.88 14.85
C GLY A 87 18.95 -38.49 14.56
N ASP A 88 19.96 -38.49 13.70
CA ASP A 88 20.49 -37.43 12.85
C ASP A 88 19.88 -36.02 12.92
N CYS A 89 20.76 -35.02 12.95
CA CYS A 89 20.90 -33.92 11.98
C CYS A 89 21.51 -32.70 12.69
N ASN A 90 22.84 -32.54 12.64
CA ASN A 90 23.49 -31.28 13.00
C ASN A 90 23.13 -30.22 11.94
N SER A 91 22.01 -29.53 12.14
CA SER A 91 21.74 -28.24 11.51
C SER A 91 22.58 -27.19 12.22
N SER A 92 23.60 -26.71 11.51
CA SER A 92 24.43 -25.57 11.88
C SER A 92 23.55 -24.35 12.16
N GLU A 93 23.59 -23.93 13.42
CA GLU A 93 23.57 -22.57 13.95
C GLU A 93 23.26 -21.47 12.93
N ASN A 94 22.09 -20.84 13.07
CA ASN A 94 21.88 -19.46 12.66
C ASN A 94 21.09 -18.74 13.76
N ASP A 95 21.83 -17.84 14.41
CA ASP A 95 21.45 -16.59 15.06
C ASP A 95 20.21 -16.54 15.95
N ASP A 96 20.52 -16.48 17.25
CA ASP A 96 19.76 -15.77 18.26
C ASP A 96 19.49 -14.31 17.83
N HIS A 97 18.29 -14.04 17.31
CA HIS A 97 17.64 -12.73 17.42
C HIS A 97 16.39 -12.85 18.28
N LYS A 98 16.61 -12.91 19.60
CA LYS A 98 15.59 -12.53 20.59
C LYS A 98 15.40 -11.01 20.55
N GLY A 99 14.57 -10.55 19.64
CA GLY A 99 14.18 -9.14 19.53
C GLY A 99 12.77 -9.01 18.97
N ASP A 100 11.78 -9.10 19.85
CA ASP A 100 10.43 -8.50 19.70
C ASP A 100 9.69 -8.72 18.35
N ASP A 101 9.62 -9.97 17.89
CA ASP A 101 8.95 -10.42 16.66
C ASP A 101 7.39 -10.37 16.71
N ASN A 102 6.81 -9.52 17.56
CA ASN A 102 5.35 -9.37 17.66
C ASN A 102 4.78 -8.30 16.72
N ALA A 103 5.62 -7.59 15.95
CA ALA A 103 5.13 -6.67 14.94
C ALA A 103 4.35 -7.42 13.84
N PRO A 104 3.14 -6.99 13.48
CA PRO A 104 2.36 -7.65 12.45
C PRO A 104 3.11 -7.57 11.10
N ARG A 105 3.51 -8.74 10.58
CA ARG A 105 4.25 -8.86 9.32
C ARG A 105 3.37 -9.33 8.18
N LEU A 106 3.23 -8.53 7.12
CA LEU A 106 2.53 -8.90 5.88
C LEU A 106 3.54 -9.44 4.87
N GLU A 107 3.26 -10.55 4.19
CA GLU A 107 4.10 -11.03 3.08
C GLU A 107 3.46 -10.64 1.74
N LEU A 108 4.26 -10.05 0.85
CA LEU A 108 3.87 -9.63 -0.51
C LEU A 108 4.90 -10.18 -1.51
N SER A 109 4.44 -10.93 -2.52
CA SER A 109 5.32 -11.44 -3.58
C SER A 109 5.24 -10.55 -4.81
N LEU A 110 6.40 -10.07 -5.27
CA LEU A 110 6.58 -9.28 -6.49
C LEU A 110 7.64 -9.93 -7.39
N GLU A 111 7.66 -11.27 -7.42
CA GLU A 111 8.68 -12.02 -8.17
C GLU A 111 8.59 -11.86 -9.69
N ASP A 112 7.43 -11.43 -10.20
CA ASP A 112 7.20 -11.21 -11.63
C ASP A 112 7.67 -9.84 -12.12
N PHE A 113 8.16 -8.98 -11.22
CA PHE A 113 8.57 -7.61 -11.53
C PHE A 113 10.09 -7.45 -11.45
N ASP A 114 10.61 -6.49 -12.22
CA ASP A 114 12.03 -6.14 -12.15
C ASP A 114 12.42 -5.70 -10.72
N VAL A 115 13.56 -6.19 -10.26
CA VAL A 115 14.05 -5.96 -8.89
C VAL A 115 14.34 -4.48 -8.66
N GLU A 116 15.00 -3.83 -9.62
CA GLU A 116 15.39 -2.44 -9.50
C GLU A 116 14.17 -1.53 -9.55
N ALA A 117 13.27 -1.74 -10.51
CA ALA A 117 12.00 -1.02 -10.60
C ALA A 117 11.15 -1.18 -9.33
N THR A 118 11.14 -2.38 -8.72
CA THR A 118 10.43 -2.62 -7.45
C THR A 118 11.01 -1.77 -6.32
N LEU A 119 12.34 -1.74 -6.18
CA LEU A 119 12.99 -0.93 -5.14
C LEU A 119 12.81 0.58 -5.38
N GLN A 120 12.84 1.03 -6.63
CA GLN A 120 12.57 2.42 -6.99
C GLN A 120 11.11 2.80 -6.69
N PHE A 121 10.15 1.93 -7.01
CA PHE A 121 8.74 2.13 -6.65
C PHE A 121 8.55 2.28 -5.14
N ILE A 122 9.11 1.36 -4.35
CA ILE A 122 9.06 1.40 -2.88
C ILE A 122 9.66 2.72 -2.37
N SER A 123 10.83 3.08 -2.88
CA SER A 123 11.52 4.33 -2.50
C SER A 123 10.67 5.56 -2.83
N ALA A 124 9.99 5.56 -3.97
CA ALA A 124 9.08 6.63 -4.37
C ALA A 124 7.85 6.73 -3.44
N VAL A 125 7.22 5.60 -3.11
CA VAL A 125 6.09 5.56 -2.16
C VAL A 125 6.50 6.11 -0.80
N HIS A 126 7.66 5.72 -0.30
CA HIS A 126 8.22 6.27 0.94
C HIS A 126 8.46 7.78 0.84
N SER A 127 9.08 8.24 -0.23
CA SER A 127 9.36 9.67 -0.43
C SER A 127 8.08 10.51 -0.49
N ILE A 128 7.03 10.01 -1.16
CA ILE A 128 5.71 10.66 -1.20
C ILE A 128 5.10 10.73 0.21
N HIS A 129 5.24 9.68 1.01
CA HIS A 129 4.76 9.66 2.39
C HIS A 129 5.40 10.77 3.23
N GLU A 130 6.73 10.84 3.22
CA GLU A 130 7.49 11.85 3.97
C GLU A 130 7.13 13.28 3.51
N HIS A 131 7.02 13.50 2.20
CA HIS A 131 6.63 14.80 1.64
C HIS A 131 5.24 15.25 2.12
N GLN A 132 4.29 14.33 2.18
CA GLN A 132 2.94 14.60 2.69
C GLN A 132 2.94 14.91 4.20
N LEU A 133 3.72 14.17 4.99
CA LEU A 133 3.86 14.43 6.43
C LEU A 133 4.46 15.81 6.70
N GLN A 134 5.52 16.18 5.99
CA GLN A 134 6.17 17.48 6.15
C GLN A 134 5.22 18.65 5.82
N LYS A 135 4.38 18.50 4.79
CA LYS A 135 3.38 19.52 4.45
C LYS A 135 2.28 19.66 5.50
N GLN A 136 1.84 18.56 6.11
CA GLN A 136 0.83 18.61 7.17
C GLN A 136 1.34 19.30 8.44
N GLN A 137 2.61 19.08 8.81
CA GLN A 137 3.22 19.76 9.95
C GLN A 137 3.39 21.28 9.72
N SER A 138 3.77 21.66 8.49
CA SER A 138 3.95 23.07 8.10
C SER A 138 2.64 23.87 8.08
N ALA A 139 1.49 23.21 7.89
CA ALA A 139 0.17 23.84 7.93
C ALA A 139 -0.34 24.05 9.37
N ALA A 140 0.00 23.14 10.29
CA ALA A 140 -0.39 23.25 11.70
C ALA A 140 0.29 24.44 12.41
N ASP A 141 1.56 24.72 12.08
CA ASP A 141 2.36 25.79 12.69
C ASP A 141 1.92 27.20 12.24
N ASN A 142 1.25 27.31 11.10
CA ASN A 142 0.74 28.60 10.59
C ASN A 142 -0.68 28.95 11.08
N THR A 143 -1.33 28.07 11.86
CA THR A 143 -2.73 28.25 12.29
C THR A 143 -2.88 29.01 13.62
N GLU A 144 -1.78 29.37 14.31
CA GLU A 144 -1.86 30.17 15.55
C GLU A 144 -1.87 31.70 15.33
N ALA A 145 -1.74 32.20 14.09
CA ALA A 145 -1.63 33.65 13.83
C ALA A 145 -2.88 34.36 13.27
N GLN A 146 -3.98 33.65 12.94
CA GLN A 146 -5.19 34.29 12.41
C GLN A 146 -6.48 33.74 13.00
N LYS A 147 -6.76 34.10 14.26
CA LYS A 147 -8.14 34.14 14.78
C LYS A 147 -8.65 35.58 14.75
N SER A 148 -9.19 36.01 13.61
CA SER A 148 -10.16 37.12 13.53
C SER A 148 -10.85 37.12 12.16
N SER A 149 -12.17 36.89 12.17
CA SER A 149 -13.13 37.14 11.06
C SER A 149 -13.00 36.14 9.89
N THR A 150 -14.02 35.43 9.39
CA THR A 150 -15.48 35.66 9.34
C THR A 150 -16.17 34.34 8.93
N GLN A 151 -17.44 34.15 9.29
CA GLN A 151 -18.33 33.14 8.71
C GLN A 151 -18.40 33.26 7.18
N LEU A 152 -18.42 32.15 6.45
CA LEU A 152 -19.28 31.87 5.28
C LEU A 152 -19.03 30.45 4.72
N ASP A 153 -20.16 29.78 4.48
CA ASP A 153 -20.49 28.66 3.57
C ASP A 153 -19.72 27.33 3.51
N GLN A 154 -20.53 26.28 3.61
CA GLN A 154 -20.24 24.88 3.34
C GLN A 154 -20.02 24.66 1.84
N ASP A 155 -18.76 24.63 1.39
CA ASP A 155 -18.40 23.96 0.11
C ASP A 155 -16.91 23.55 0.05
N GLU A 156 -16.27 23.34 1.20
CA GLU A 156 -14.81 23.23 1.32
C GLU A 156 -14.30 21.82 1.69
N GLN A 157 -14.91 20.76 1.14
CA GLN A 157 -14.38 19.39 1.26
C GLN A 157 -13.91 18.75 -0.06
N GLN A 158 -14.03 19.44 -1.20
CA GLN A 158 -13.47 18.97 -2.48
C GLN A 158 -12.11 19.59 -2.85
N THR A 159 -11.74 20.73 -2.27
CA THR A 159 -10.53 21.50 -2.66
C THR A 159 -9.22 20.97 -2.06
N ILE A 160 -9.29 20.19 -0.97
CA ILE A 160 -8.10 19.65 -0.30
C ILE A 160 -7.56 18.40 -1.00
N LYS A 161 -8.41 17.58 -1.63
CA LYS A 161 -7.97 16.38 -2.36
C LYS A 161 -7.25 16.72 -3.68
N THR A 162 -7.68 17.76 -4.38
CA THR A 162 -7.08 18.19 -5.66
C THR A 162 -5.72 18.87 -5.47
N SER A 163 -5.55 19.67 -4.41
CA SER A 163 -4.29 20.36 -4.11
C SER A 163 -3.17 19.41 -3.65
N SER A 164 -3.53 18.37 -2.89
CA SER A 164 -2.58 17.34 -2.46
C SER A 164 -2.14 16.44 -3.62
N SER A 165 -3.05 16.15 -4.55
CA SER A 165 -2.76 15.35 -5.74
C SER A 165 -1.79 16.05 -6.69
N SER A 166 -1.98 17.35 -6.96
CA SER A 166 -1.08 18.12 -7.83
C SER A 166 0.32 18.25 -7.25
N SER A 167 0.42 18.40 -5.92
CA SER A 167 1.70 18.41 -5.23
C SER A 167 2.44 17.07 -5.29
N CYS A 168 1.73 15.94 -5.17
CA CYS A 168 2.36 14.63 -5.28
C CYS A 168 2.87 14.37 -6.71
N ALA A 169 2.10 14.77 -7.73
CA ALA A 169 2.52 14.66 -9.12
C ALA A 169 3.82 15.43 -9.39
N GLN A 170 3.93 16.68 -8.91
CA GLN A 170 5.17 17.46 -9.00
C GLN A 170 6.35 16.78 -8.28
N HIS A 171 6.10 16.17 -7.13
CA HIS A 171 7.14 15.44 -6.39
C HIS A 171 7.60 14.20 -7.15
N ILE A 172 6.68 13.45 -7.77
CA ILE A 172 7.02 12.28 -8.59
C ILE A 172 7.85 12.69 -9.81
N ILE A 173 7.49 13.80 -10.48
CA ILE A 173 8.30 14.35 -11.57
C ILE A 173 9.71 14.67 -11.09
N HIS A 174 9.83 15.33 -9.93
CA HIS A 174 11.13 15.59 -9.32
C HIS A 174 11.92 14.31 -9.01
N LEU A 175 11.27 13.23 -8.55
CA LEU A 175 11.92 11.93 -8.32
C LEU A 175 12.47 11.30 -9.61
N ILE A 176 11.83 11.55 -10.75
CA ILE A 176 12.32 11.13 -12.06
C ILE A 176 13.52 11.98 -12.46
N ASP A 177 13.42 13.31 -12.30
CA ASP A 177 14.51 14.25 -12.60
C ASP A 177 15.77 13.95 -11.78
N THR A 178 15.60 13.54 -10.51
CA THR A 178 16.71 13.14 -9.61
C THR A 178 17.13 11.67 -9.77
N GLN A 179 16.62 10.95 -10.77
CA GLN A 179 16.94 9.54 -11.06
C GLN A 179 16.64 8.57 -9.90
N THR A 180 15.72 8.94 -9.00
CA THR A 180 15.17 8.00 -8.00
C THR A 180 14.22 7.02 -8.68
N ILE A 181 13.48 7.49 -9.67
CA ILE A 181 12.86 6.64 -10.70
C ILE A 181 13.69 6.82 -11.97
N SER A 182 14.42 5.78 -12.36
CA SER A 182 15.20 5.82 -13.60
C SER A 182 14.27 5.85 -14.79
N SER A 183 14.65 6.57 -15.85
CA SER A 183 13.91 6.61 -17.12
C SER A 183 13.69 5.20 -17.71
N ASN A 184 14.64 4.29 -17.50
CA ASN A 184 14.54 2.90 -17.97
C ASN A 184 13.51 2.08 -17.18
N SER A 185 13.17 2.51 -15.97
CA SER A 185 12.26 1.81 -15.06
C SER A 185 10.83 2.36 -15.11
N ILE A 186 10.57 3.48 -15.81
CA ILE A 186 9.26 4.15 -15.82
C ILE A 186 8.11 3.18 -16.16
N ILE A 187 8.28 2.37 -17.20
CA ILE A 187 7.24 1.42 -17.63
C ILE A 187 7.02 0.31 -16.59
N GLU A 188 8.08 -0.19 -15.97
CA GLU A 188 7.97 -1.23 -14.93
C GLU A 188 7.37 -0.67 -13.63
N VAL A 189 7.73 0.55 -13.24
CA VAL A 189 7.12 1.26 -12.12
C VAL A 189 5.65 1.56 -12.39
N LEU A 190 5.28 1.87 -13.63
CA LEU A 190 3.87 2.04 -14.03
C LEU A 190 3.10 0.72 -13.88
N LYS A 191 3.64 -0.41 -14.36
CA LYS A 191 3.03 -1.73 -14.18
C LYS A 191 2.86 -2.10 -12.70
N LEU A 192 3.88 -1.85 -11.88
CA LEU A 192 3.83 -2.05 -10.43
C LEU A 192 2.76 -1.18 -9.78
N SER A 193 2.68 0.10 -10.18
CA SER A 193 1.67 1.04 -9.67
C SER A 193 0.27 0.60 -10.05
N HIS A 194 0.07 0.07 -11.26
CA HIS A 194 -1.18 -0.53 -11.69
C HIS A 194 -1.54 -1.77 -10.86
N PHE A 195 -0.59 -2.71 -10.69
CA PHE A 195 -0.78 -3.95 -9.94
C PHE A 195 -1.12 -3.70 -8.45
N LEU A 196 -0.38 -2.80 -7.80
CA LEU A 196 -0.58 -2.43 -6.40
C LEU A 196 -1.69 -1.40 -6.20
N GLN A 197 -2.28 -0.92 -7.29
CA GLN A 197 -3.30 0.12 -7.31
C GLN A 197 -2.86 1.39 -6.56
N CYS A 198 -1.65 1.84 -6.86
CA CYS A 198 -1.10 3.09 -6.39
C CYS A 198 -1.43 4.21 -7.38
N THR A 199 -2.63 4.80 -7.25
CA THR A 199 -3.17 5.76 -8.23
C THR A 199 -2.30 7.01 -8.36
N ILE A 200 -1.73 7.52 -7.27
CA ILE A 200 -0.91 8.74 -7.29
C ILE A 200 0.29 8.60 -8.22
N ILE A 201 1.00 7.47 -8.15
CA ILE A 201 2.13 7.19 -9.04
C ILE A 201 1.62 6.81 -10.43
N LEU A 202 0.60 5.95 -10.51
CA LEU A 202 0.03 5.50 -11.78
C LEU A 202 -0.41 6.67 -12.66
N ASP A 203 -1.26 7.56 -12.14
CA ASP A 203 -1.83 8.68 -12.90
C ASP A 203 -0.74 9.63 -13.39
N THR A 204 0.27 9.89 -12.54
CA THR A 204 1.41 10.75 -12.91
C THR A 204 2.24 10.11 -14.01
N LEU A 205 2.57 8.83 -13.89
CA LEU A 205 3.37 8.13 -14.91
C LEU A 205 2.58 7.95 -16.22
N VAL A 206 1.28 7.68 -16.17
CA VAL A 206 0.42 7.64 -17.35
C VAL A 206 0.45 9.00 -18.06
N SER A 207 0.30 10.11 -17.35
CA SER A 207 0.37 11.45 -17.94
C SER A 207 1.73 11.73 -18.60
N ILE A 208 2.83 11.27 -17.99
CA ILE A 208 4.17 11.38 -18.58
C ILE A 208 4.26 10.55 -19.87
N VAL A 209 3.82 9.28 -19.84
CA VAL A 209 3.85 8.41 -21.01
C VAL A 209 2.99 8.99 -22.14
N GLU A 210 1.78 9.47 -21.83
CA GLU A 210 0.89 10.15 -22.79
C GLU A 210 1.60 11.34 -23.47
N SER A 211 2.32 12.16 -22.71
CA SER A 211 3.06 13.30 -23.26
C SER A 211 4.29 12.92 -24.11
N SER A 212 4.74 11.67 -24.00
CA SER A 212 5.90 11.14 -24.72
C SER A 212 5.54 10.32 -25.97
N ILE A 213 4.24 10.21 -26.30
CA ILE A 213 3.78 9.47 -27.48
C ILE A 213 4.35 10.10 -28.75
N ASP A 214 4.98 9.26 -29.58
CA ASP A 214 5.49 9.60 -30.90
C ASP A 214 5.26 8.46 -31.90
N LEU A 215 5.64 8.69 -33.17
CA LEU A 215 5.45 7.71 -34.24
C LEU A 215 6.30 6.44 -34.08
N GLU A 216 7.38 6.48 -33.29
CA GLU A 216 8.28 5.34 -33.07
C GLU A 216 7.77 4.44 -31.94
N ASN A 217 7.07 5.01 -30.96
CA ASN A 217 6.64 4.32 -29.75
C ASN A 217 5.11 4.09 -29.65
N CYS A 218 4.27 4.72 -30.48
CA CYS A 218 2.81 4.64 -30.33
C CYS A 218 2.27 3.21 -30.31
N LEU A 219 2.82 2.30 -31.14
CA LEU A 219 2.37 0.90 -31.18
C LEU A 219 2.72 0.13 -29.90
N SER A 220 3.89 0.37 -29.31
CA SER A 220 4.27 -0.28 -28.06
C SER A 220 3.48 0.29 -26.88
N ILE A 221 3.16 1.58 -26.89
CA ILE A 221 2.29 2.22 -25.90
C ILE A 221 0.84 1.71 -26.03
N CYS A 222 0.29 1.58 -27.24
CA CYS A 222 -1.02 0.94 -27.48
C CYS A 222 -1.07 -0.48 -26.90
N SER A 223 -0.05 -1.30 -27.17
CA SER A 223 0.01 -2.66 -26.65
C SER A 223 0.11 -2.68 -25.12
N LEU A 224 0.83 -1.73 -24.52
CA LEU A 224 0.92 -1.59 -23.06
C LEU A 224 -0.43 -1.16 -22.47
N ALA A 225 -1.09 -0.19 -23.11
CA ALA A 225 -2.39 0.32 -22.70
C ALA A 225 -3.45 -0.78 -22.71
N ASP A 226 -3.48 -1.61 -23.76
CA ASP A 226 -4.38 -2.77 -23.87
C ASP A 226 -4.08 -3.81 -22.78
N ALA A 227 -2.80 -4.17 -22.60
CA ALA A 227 -2.39 -5.16 -21.60
C ALA A 227 -2.71 -4.74 -20.15
N LEU A 228 -2.66 -3.44 -19.86
CA LEU A 228 -2.99 -2.87 -18.55
C LEU A 228 -4.43 -2.37 -18.45
N ASN A 229 -5.22 -2.46 -19.53
CA ASN A 229 -6.57 -1.91 -19.61
C ASN A 229 -6.65 -0.42 -19.23
N LEU A 230 -5.68 0.38 -19.68
CA LEU A 230 -5.58 1.83 -19.47
C LEU A 230 -6.19 2.58 -20.65
N THR A 231 -7.51 2.83 -20.60
CA THR A 231 -8.25 3.42 -21.73
C THR A 231 -7.75 4.80 -22.16
N SER A 232 -7.34 5.66 -21.22
CA SER A 232 -6.83 7.01 -21.57
C SER A 232 -5.55 6.96 -22.42
N LEU A 233 -4.65 6.03 -22.07
CA LEU A 233 -3.40 5.82 -22.78
C LEU A 233 -3.67 5.23 -24.18
N PHE A 234 -4.64 4.33 -24.29
CA PHE A 234 -5.05 3.73 -25.56
C PHE A 234 -5.67 4.76 -26.51
N GLU A 235 -6.52 5.66 -26.01
CA GLU A 235 -7.16 6.70 -26.83
C GLU A 235 -6.18 7.80 -27.28
N SER A 236 -5.09 8.00 -26.54
CA SER A 236 -4.09 9.03 -26.81
C SER A 236 -3.01 8.58 -27.81
N SER A 237 -2.84 7.27 -28.01
CA SER A 237 -1.79 6.65 -28.83
C SER A 237 -2.21 6.43 -30.29
#